data_AF-A0A1C0B5K9-F1
#
_entry.id   AF-A0A1C0B5K9-F1
#
_cell.length_a   1.000
_cell.length_b   1.000
_cell.length_c   1.000
_cell.angle_alpha   90.00
_cell.angle_beta   90.00
_cell.angle_gamma   90.00
#
_symmetry.space_group_name_H-M   'P 1'
#
loop_
_entity.id
_entity.type
_entity.pdbx_description
1 polymer ?
#
loop_
_entity_poly.entity_id
_entity_poly.type
_entity_poly.pdbx_seq_one_letter_code
_entity_poly.pdbx_strand_id
1 'polypeptide(L)'
;MFKFSLLILILISLLMFVLPIFYTISPYELNPSKILLSPSIEHIFGTDILGRDVFARILQGGQTSLIIGFLAASFSSFLGLIIGITAGYFKGNVDRTITVIIDLFLTFPTFFLLLALVSYIEANLLVLIVVISITSWMGMSRMIRS
;
A
#
# COMPACT_ATOMS: atom_id res chain seq x y z
N MET A 1 -9.08 -20.72 6.14
CA MET A 1 -8.71 -19.64 5.20
C MET A 1 -7.93 -18.53 5.89
N PHE A 2 -8.46 -17.85 6.92
CA PHE A 2 -7.75 -16.76 7.64
C PHE A 2 -6.32 -17.10 8.11
N LYS A 3 -6.15 -18.23 8.83
CA LYS A 3 -4.83 -18.67 9.33
C LYS A 3 -3.78 -18.83 8.22
N PHE A 4 -4.21 -19.28 7.04
CA PHE A 4 -3.35 -19.47 5.87
C PHE A 4 -2.93 -18.12 5.27
N SER A 5 -3.87 -17.20 5.08
CA SER A 5 -3.58 -15.83 4.62
C SER A 5 -2.63 -15.10 5.55
N LEU A 6 -2.84 -15.23 6.87
CA LEU A 6 -1.98 -14.61 7.87
C LEU A 6 -0.56 -15.20 7.83
N LEU A 7 -0.43 -16.52 7.71
CA LEU A 7 0.87 -17.18 7.60
C LEU A 7 1.64 -16.71 6.35
N ILE A 8 0.97 -16.60 5.21
CA ILE A 8 1.57 -16.07 3.97
C ILE A 8 2.03 -14.63 4.15
N LEU A 9 1.19 -13.76 4.74
CA LEU A 9 1.53 -12.36 4.94
C LEU A 9 2.74 -12.21 5.87
N ILE A 10 2.80 -12.99 6.96
CA ILE A 10 3.94 -13.01 7.88
C ILE A 10 5.20 -13.50 7.16
N LEU A 11 5.09 -14.58 6.39
CA LEU A 11 6.22 -15.13 5.64
C LEU A 11 6.77 -14.13 4.62
N ILE A 12 5.89 -13.51 3.82
CA ILE A 12 6.30 -12.49 2.84
C ILE A 12 6.93 -11.29 3.54
N SER A 13 6.33 -10.81 4.64
CA SER A 13 6.88 -9.71 5.42
C SER A 13 8.27 -10.06 5.95
N LEU A 14 8.42 -11.23 6.56
CA LEU A 14 9.70 -11.71 7.06
C LEU A 14 10.74 -11.77 5.94
N LEU A 15 10.40 -12.33 4.78
CA LEU A 15 11.30 -12.41 3.63
C LEU A 15 11.75 -11.01 3.18
N MET A 16 10.82 -10.06 3.01
CA MET A 16 11.15 -8.72 2.52
C MET A 16 12.05 -7.94 3.50
N PHE A 17 11.91 -8.14 4.81
CA PHE A 17 12.73 -7.44 5.81
C PHE A 17 14.02 -8.18 6.18
N VAL A 18 14.06 -9.52 6.10
CA VAL A 18 15.22 -10.33 6.52
C VAL A 18 16.19 -10.57 5.36
N LEU A 19 15.72 -10.82 4.13
CA LEU A 19 16.63 -11.10 3.01
C LEU A 19 17.62 -9.96 2.72
N PRO A 20 17.25 -8.67 2.77
CA PRO A 20 18.21 -7.57 2.56
C PRO A 20 19.36 -7.52 3.55
N ILE A 21 19.25 -8.19 4.71
CA ILE A 21 20.36 -8.34 5.66
C ILE A 21 21.47 -9.23 5.05
N PHE A 22 21.10 -10.21 4.22
CA PHE A 22 22.02 -11.12 3.54
C PHE A 22 22.33 -10.69 2.11
N TYR A 23 21.36 -10.11 1.41
CA TYR A 23 21.47 -9.65 0.04
C TYR A 23 21.78 -8.14 0.02
N THR A 24 23.06 -7.80 0.15
CA THR A 24 23.53 -6.41 0.36
C THR A 24 23.74 -5.63 -0.93
N ILE A 25 23.24 -6.11 -2.07
CA ILE A 25 23.36 -5.40 -3.36
C ILE A 25 22.45 -4.18 -3.33
N SER A 26 22.98 -3.02 -3.73
CA SER A 26 22.21 -1.78 -3.78
C SER A 26 21.11 -1.85 -4.84
N PRO A 27 19.82 -1.60 -4.48
CA PRO A 27 18.72 -1.61 -5.44
C PRO A 27 18.73 -0.42 -6.41
N TYR A 28 19.56 0.60 -6.15
CA TYR A 28 19.62 1.84 -6.92
C TYR A 28 20.93 2.02 -7.71
N GLU A 29 21.88 1.10 -7.54
CA GLU A 29 23.16 1.18 -8.23
C GLU A 29 23.01 0.90 -9.73
N LEU A 30 23.38 1.89 -10.54
CA LEU A 30 23.34 1.81 -11.99
C LEU A 30 24.66 1.25 -12.49
N ASN A 31 24.61 0.21 -13.33
CA ASN A 31 25.80 -0.39 -13.90
C ASN A 31 25.65 -0.63 -15.42
N PRO A 32 26.19 0.27 -16.27
CA PRO A 32 26.08 0.14 -17.72
C PRO A 32 26.72 -1.13 -18.29
N SER A 33 27.68 -1.74 -17.59
CA SER A 33 28.33 -2.99 -18.02
C SER A 33 27.49 -4.24 -17.72
N LYS A 34 26.44 -4.10 -16.91
CA LYS A 34 25.59 -5.18 -16.45
C LYS A 34 24.13 -4.99 -16.88
N ILE A 35 23.88 -4.51 -18.09
CA ILE A 35 22.52 -4.30 -18.61
C ILE A 35 21.92 -5.62 -19.12
N LEU A 36 20.66 -5.90 -18.76
CA LEU A 36 19.88 -7.05 -19.26
C LEU A 36 20.57 -8.40 -19.08
N LEU A 37 21.27 -8.59 -17.97
CA LEU A 37 21.87 -9.87 -17.62
C LEU A 37 20.78 -10.88 -17.27
N SER A 38 20.96 -12.11 -17.73
CA SER A 38 20.12 -13.24 -17.33
C SER A 38 20.31 -13.55 -15.83
N PRO A 39 19.35 -14.24 -15.19
CA PRO A 39 19.47 -14.71 -13.81
C PRO A 39 20.78 -15.46 -13.55
N SER A 40 21.46 -15.10 -12.47
CA SER A 40 22.73 -15.68 -12.05
C SER A 40 22.85 -15.70 -10.52
N ILE A 41 23.91 -16.31 -9.99
CA ILE A 41 24.18 -16.33 -8.54
C ILE A 41 24.45 -14.92 -8.01
N GLU A 42 25.10 -14.06 -8.81
CA GLU A 42 25.32 -12.64 -8.45
C GLU A 42 24.05 -11.80 -8.58
N HIS A 43 23.18 -12.14 -9.54
CA HIS A 43 21.95 -11.40 -9.82
C HIS A 43 20.79 -12.40 -9.90
N ILE A 44 20.17 -12.71 -8.76
CA ILE A 44 19.22 -13.83 -8.62
C ILE A 44 18.10 -13.78 -9.67
N PHE A 45 17.61 -12.59 -10.01
CA PHE A 45 16.61 -12.35 -11.06
C PHE A 45 17.14 -11.58 -12.26
N GLY A 46 18.46 -11.46 -12.40
CA GLY A 46 19.11 -10.69 -13.44
C GLY A 46 19.07 -9.18 -13.18
N THR A 47 19.36 -8.41 -14.22
CA THR A 47 19.41 -6.95 -14.16
C THR A 47 18.44 -6.28 -15.13
N ASP A 48 18.02 -5.06 -14.80
CA ASP A 48 17.12 -4.28 -15.64
C ASP A 48 17.85 -3.50 -16.76
N ILE A 49 17.09 -2.72 -17.54
CA ILE A 49 17.62 -1.89 -18.65
C ILE A 49 18.65 -0.84 -18.19
N LEU A 50 18.71 -0.52 -16.90
CA LEU A 50 19.66 0.41 -16.32
C LEU A 50 20.82 -0.32 -15.60
N GLY A 51 20.86 -1.64 -15.69
CA GLY A 51 21.84 -2.50 -15.04
C GLY A 51 21.68 -2.61 -13.54
N ARG A 52 20.49 -2.30 -13.00
CA ARG A 52 20.18 -2.48 -11.57
C ARG A 52 19.76 -3.92 -11.31
N ASP A 53 20.10 -4.42 -10.12
CA ASP A 53 19.70 -5.75 -9.68
C ASP A 53 18.17 -5.82 -9.44
N VAL A 54 17.50 -6.72 -10.16
CA VAL A 54 16.03 -6.83 -10.10
C VAL A 54 15.56 -7.39 -8.75
N PHE A 55 16.32 -8.29 -8.15
CA PHE A 55 15.95 -8.92 -6.88
C PHE A 55 16.05 -7.93 -5.71
N ALA A 56 17.13 -7.16 -5.62
CA ALA A 56 17.29 -6.07 -4.66
C ALA A 56 16.14 -5.07 -4.78
N ARG A 57 15.74 -4.71 -6.02
CA ARG A 57 14.61 -3.80 -6.26
C ARG A 57 13.28 -4.38 -5.80
N ILE A 58 13.07 -5.69 -5.95
CA ILE A 58 11.87 -6.36 -5.44
C ILE A 58 11.86 -6.34 -3.92
N LEU A 59 12.99 -6.61 -3.25
CA LEU A 59 13.05 -6.57 -1.79
C LEU A 59 12.76 -5.17 -1.25
N GLN A 60 13.43 -4.14 -1.78
CA GLN A 60 13.23 -2.76 -1.37
C GLN A 60 11.82 -2.24 -1.72
N GLY A 61 11.32 -2.57 -2.90
CA GLY A 61 9.96 -2.24 -3.33
C GLY A 61 8.91 -2.92 -2.46
N GLY A 62 9.11 -4.20 -2.16
CA GLY A 62 8.25 -5.01 -1.29
C GLY A 62 8.15 -4.45 0.13
N GLN A 63 9.27 -4.06 0.74
CA GLN A 63 9.26 -3.37 2.04
C GLN A 63 8.41 -2.10 1.99
N THR A 64 8.64 -1.26 0.97
CA THR A 64 7.92 0.02 0.80
C THR A 64 6.41 -0.23 0.62
N SER A 65 6.03 -1.18 -0.22
CA SER A 65 4.63 -1.56 -0.45
C SER A 65 3.96 -2.13 0.80
N LEU A 66 4.67 -2.95 1.59
CA LEU A 66 4.15 -3.51 2.84
C LEU A 66 3.92 -2.40 3.89
N ILE A 67 4.85 -1.47 4.04
CA ILE A 67 4.71 -0.33 4.96
C ILE A 67 3.51 0.52 4.57
N ILE A 68 3.41 0.90 3.29
CA ILE A 68 2.29 1.71 2.80
C ILE A 68 0.96 0.98 3.01
N GLY A 69 0.86 -0.28 2.58
CA GLY A 69 -0.36 -1.06 2.68
C GLY A 69 -0.82 -1.27 4.12
N PHE A 70 0.10 -1.63 5.02
CA PHE A 70 -0.21 -1.87 6.43
C PHE A 70 -0.66 -0.59 7.14
N LEU A 71 0.09 0.50 6.99
CA LEU A 71 -0.24 1.77 7.64
C LEU A 71 -1.53 2.35 7.05
N ALA A 72 -1.69 2.35 5.72
CA ALA A 72 -2.89 2.86 5.09
C ALA A 72 -4.14 2.06 5.50
N ALA A 73 -4.07 0.72 5.52
CA ALA A 73 -5.16 -0.11 6.00
C ALA A 73 -5.50 0.19 7.46
N SER A 74 -4.48 0.30 8.33
CA SER A 74 -4.68 0.59 9.76
C SER A 74 -5.38 1.94 9.99
N PHE A 75 -4.89 3.01 9.35
CA PHE A 75 -5.50 4.34 9.46
C PHE A 75 -6.89 4.41 8.82
N SER A 76 -7.07 3.77 7.67
CA SER A 76 -8.36 3.69 7.00
C SER A 76 -9.40 2.94 7.84
N SER A 77 -9.01 1.82 8.45
CA SER A 77 -9.85 1.06 9.36
C SER A 77 -10.17 1.85 10.62
N PHE A 78 -9.21 2.57 11.19
CA PHE A 78 -9.43 3.42 12.37
C PHE A 78 -10.40 4.57 12.07
N LEU A 79 -10.20 5.27 10.95
CA LEU A 79 -11.08 6.35 10.52
C LEU A 79 -12.49 5.83 10.22
N GLY A 80 -12.58 4.72 9.49
CA GLY A 80 -13.85 4.06 9.21
C GLY A 80 -14.55 3.59 10.48
N LEU A 81 -13.81 3.15 11.49
CA LEU A 81 -14.37 2.77 12.79
C LEU A 81 -14.97 3.96 13.53
N ILE A 82 -14.27 5.08 13.63
CA ILE A 82 -14.79 6.29 14.26
C ILE A 82 -16.08 6.74 13.57
N ILE A 83 -16.06 6.84 12.24
CA ILE A 83 -17.19 7.33 11.46
C ILE A 83 -18.36 6.34 11.50
N GLY A 84 -18.09 5.04 11.38
CA GLY A 84 -19.09 3.98 11.40
C GLY A 84 -19.79 3.87 12.76
N ILE A 85 -19.05 3.92 13.87
CA ILE A 85 -19.63 3.95 15.23
C ILE A 85 -20.50 5.19 15.40
N THR A 86 -20.04 6.36 14.94
CA THR A 86 -20.80 7.60 15.03
C THR A 86 -22.13 7.49 14.27
N ALA A 87 -22.12 6.97 13.04
CA ALA A 87 -23.32 6.74 12.26
C ALA A 87 -24.28 5.73 12.94
N GLY A 88 -23.76 4.60 13.41
CA GLY A 88 -24.54 3.53 14.03
C GLY A 88 -25.13 3.91 15.41
N TYR A 89 -24.42 4.74 16.19
CA TYR A 89 -24.83 5.17 17.51
C TYR A 89 -25.93 6.24 17.46
N PHE A 90 -25.71 7.33 16.71
CA PHE A 90 -26.64 8.46 16.70
C PHE A 90 -27.88 8.22 15.84
N LYS A 91 -27.78 7.37 14.80
CA LYS A 91 -28.87 7.06 13.84
C LYS A 91 -29.51 8.32 13.23
N GLY A 92 -30.58 8.15 12.45
CA GLY A 92 -31.38 9.25 11.91
C GLY A 92 -30.59 10.19 10.98
N ASN A 93 -30.58 11.49 11.30
CA ASN A 93 -29.95 12.50 10.44
C ASN A 93 -28.43 12.37 10.35
N VAL A 94 -27.75 11.96 11.43
CA VAL A 94 -26.30 11.79 11.44
C VAL A 94 -25.89 10.64 10.51
N ASP A 95 -26.59 9.52 10.60
CA ASP A 95 -26.41 8.36 9.71
C ASP A 95 -26.65 8.74 8.24
N ARG A 96 -27.75 9.48 7.97
CA ARG A 96 -28.07 9.95 6.62
C ARG A 96 -26.97 10.85 6.04
N THR A 97 -26.48 11.82 6.82
CA THR A 97 -25.41 12.73 6.37
C THR A 97 -24.11 11.96 6.09
N ILE A 98 -23.71 11.05 6.97
CA ILE A 98 -22.51 10.23 6.78
C ILE A 98 -22.65 9.34 5.53
N THR A 99 -23.81 8.72 5.34
CA THR A 99 -24.07 7.88 4.16
C THR A 99 -23.99 8.68 2.87
N VAL A 100 -24.57 9.88 2.82
CA VAL A 100 -24.48 10.78 1.65
C VAL A 100 -23.03 11.19 1.38
N ILE A 101 -22.24 11.52 2.42
CA ILE A 101 -20.82 11.82 2.24
C ILE A 101 -20.11 10.60 1.63
N ILE A 102 -20.35 9.41 2.16
CA ILE A 102 -19.73 8.19 1.61
C ILE A 102 -20.12 7.98 0.14
N ASP A 103 -21.41 8.14 -0.22
CA ASP A 103 -21.88 7.99 -1.60
C ASP A 103 -21.24 9.02 -2.55
N LEU A 104 -21.05 10.27 -2.10
CA LEU A 104 -20.34 11.30 -2.86
C LEU A 104 -18.90 10.89 -3.15
N PHE A 105 -18.16 10.40 -2.15
CA PHE A 105 -16.78 9.96 -2.34
C PHE A 105 -16.68 8.73 -3.24
N LEU A 106 -17.59 7.77 -3.12
CA LEU A 106 -17.61 6.55 -3.95
C LEU A 106 -18.02 6.81 -5.41
N THR A 107 -18.64 7.95 -5.70
CA THR A 107 -18.98 8.36 -7.07
C THR A 107 -17.72 8.74 -7.87
N PHE A 108 -16.67 9.23 -7.20
CA PHE A 108 -15.39 9.50 -7.84
C PHE A 108 -14.59 8.20 -7.99
N PRO A 109 -14.13 7.83 -9.19
CA PRO A 109 -13.30 6.65 -9.31
C PRO A 109 -11.96 6.89 -8.59
N THR A 110 -11.70 6.10 -7.55
CA THR A 110 -10.56 6.27 -6.64
C THR A 110 -9.24 6.40 -7.39
N PHE A 111 -9.07 5.63 -8.46
CA PHE A 111 -7.87 5.67 -9.30
C PHE A 111 -7.59 7.06 -9.89
N PHE A 112 -8.60 7.78 -10.39
CA PHE A 112 -8.41 9.13 -10.92
C PHE A 112 -8.06 10.13 -9.83
N LEU A 113 -8.66 10.00 -8.64
CA LEU A 113 -8.34 10.85 -7.49
C LEU A 113 -6.88 10.64 -7.06
N LEU A 114 -6.41 9.39 -7.02
CA LEU A 114 -5.01 9.07 -6.73
C LEU A 114 -4.07 9.67 -7.77
N LEU A 115 -4.37 9.52 -9.06
CA LEU A 115 -3.54 10.09 -10.14
C LEU A 115 -3.48 11.62 -10.09
N ALA A 116 -4.62 12.28 -9.87
CA ALA A 116 -4.67 13.74 -9.77
C ALA A 116 -3.83 14.24 -8.59
N LEU A 117 -3.91 13.60 -7.42
CA LEU A 117 -3.13 13.97 -6.26
C LEU A 117 -1.63 13.77 -6.48
N VAL A 118 -1.21 12.64 -7.04
CA VAL A 118 0.21 12.36 -7.33
C VAL A 118 0.77 13.23 -8.46
N SER A 119 -0.08 13.76 -9.35
CA SER A 119 0.36 14.70 -10.38
C SER A 119 0.73 16.08 -9.83
N TYR A 120 0.14 16.47 -8.70
CA TYR A 120 0.32 17.79 -8.07
C TYR A 120 1.24 17.75 -6.85
N ILE A 121 1.31 16.60 -6.18
CA ILE A 121 2.10 16.38 -4.96
C ILE A 121 3.18 15.36 -5.29
N GLU A 122 4.44 15.68 -5.01
CA GLU A 122 5.52 14.71 -5.11
C GLU A 122 5.22 13.49 -4.24
N ALA A 123 5.16 12.32 -4.87
CA ALA A 123 4.87 11.07 -4.19
C ALA A 123 6.02 10.71 -3.25
N ASN A 124 5.75 10.79 -1.95
CA ASN A 124 6.57 10.18 -0.92
C ASN A 124 5.75 9.19 -0.09
N LEU A 125 6.45 8.42 0.75
CA LEU A 125 5.84 7.37 1.57
C LEU A 125 4.67 7.89 2.42
N LEU A 126 4.79 9.08 3.01
CA LEU A 126 3.76 9.67 3.87
C LEU A 126 2.54 10.11 3.05
N VAL A 127 2.76 10.77 1.92
CA VAL A 127 1.68 11.21 1.01
C VAL A 127 0.85 10.00 0.57
N LEU A 128 1.49 8.92 0.14
CA LEU A 128 0.79 7.72 -0.30
C LEU A 128 -0.03 7.09 0.84
N ILE A 129 0.51 7.00 2.05
CA ILE A 129 -0.23 6.49 3.21
C ILE A 129 -1.47 7.33 3.48
N VAL A 130 -1.33 8.65 3.57
CA VAL A 130 -2.44 9.57 3.88
C VAL A 130 -3.51 9.46 2.80
N VAL A 131 -3.11 9.59 1.54
CA VAL A 131 -4.03 9.60 0.40
C VAL A 131 -4.80 8.28 0.28
N ILE A 132 -4.15 7.12 0.45
CA ILE A 132 -4.84 5.83 0.42
C ILE A 132 -5.77 5.69 1.63
N SER A 133 -5.35 6.15 2.81
CA SER A 133 -6.16 6.08 4.04
C SER A 133 -7.48 6.84 3.91
N ILE A 134 -7.41 8.10 3.44
CA ILE A 134 -8.58 8.98 3.31
C ILE A 134 -9.52 8.58 2.18
N THR A 135 -9.05 7.78 1.23
CA THR A 135 -9.85 7.31 0.09
C THR A 135 -10.42 5.91 0.28
N SER A 136 -9.98 5.17 1.30
CA SER A 136 -10.37 3.77 1.51
C SER A 136 -11.30 3.54 2.72
N TRP A 137 -11.54 4.56 3.56
CA TRP A 137 -12.24 4.39 4.84
C TRP A 137 -13.73 4.07 4.71
N MET A 138 -14.33 4.40 3.56
CA MET A 138 -15.76 4.26 3.29
C MET A 138 -16.26 2.83 3.51
N GLY A 139 -15.52 1.82 3.03
CA GLY A 139 -15.90 0.42 3.14
C GLY A 139 -15.97 -0.04 4.59
N MET A 140 -14.96 0.31 5.40
CA MET A 140 -14.93 -0.03 6.82
C MET A 140 -16.06 0.66 7.59
N SER A 141 -16.32 1.95 7.30
CA SER A 141 -17.40 2.71 7.92
C SER A 141 -18.77 2.07 7.70
N ARG A 142 -19.07 1.66 6.45
CA ARG A 142 -20.32 0.95 6.12
C ARG A 142 -20.45 -0.38 6.85
N MET A 143 -19.36 -1.14 6.94
CA MET A 143 -19.35 -2.45 7.60
C MET A 143 -19.64 -2.33 9.09
N ILE A 144 -19.08 -1.32 9.78
CA ILE A 144 -19.28 -1.11 11.22
C ILE A 144 -20.66 -0.54 11.54
N ARG A 145 -21.21 0.28 10.65
CA ARG A 145 -22.53 0.90 10.80
C ARG A 145 -23.69 -0.11 10.68
N SER A 146 -23.49 -1.17 9.88
CA SER A 146 -24.53 -2.16 9.53
C SER A 146 -24.90 -3.01 10.74
#